data_AF-A0A7Y5HE74-F1
#
_entry.id   AF-A0A7Y5HE74-F1
#
_cell.length_a   1.000
_cell.length_b   1.000
_cell.length_c   1.000
_cell.angle_alpha   90.00
_cell.angle_beta   90.00
_cell.angle_gamma   90.00
#
_symmetry.space_group_name_H-M   'P 1'
#
loop_
_entity.id
_entity.type
_entity.pdbx_description
1 polymer ?
#
loop_
_entity_poly.entity_id
_entity_poly.type
_entity_poly.pdbx_seq_one_letter_code
_entity_poly.pdbx_strand_id
1 'polypeptide(L)'
;MPQNRRGGHERFWVCHDPGPNSVIEDVCFETDLRTLAAQVRGGFDPEGRHTNALIYTDPVAARADAEARIFARRAYDAALRAAREGGVVKLDDGGCPVVVHPGSEE
;
A
#
# COMPACT_ATOMS: atom_id res chain seq x y z
N MET A 1 18.97 36.32 20.44
CA MET A 1 18.33 35.58 19.34
C MET A 1 17.13 34.83 19.90
N PRO A 2 15.88 35.24 19.67
CA PRO A 2 14.73 34.51 20.18
C PRO A 2 14.40 33.32 19.26
N GLN A 3 14.46 32.12 19.87
CA GLN A 3 13.58 30.97 19.70
C GLN A 3 13.23 30.49 18.28
N ASN A 4 13.99 29.52 17.76
CA ASN A 4 13.52 28.66 16.66
C ASN A 4 12.78 27.43 17.22
N ARG A 5 11.62 27.66 17.85
CA ARG A 5 10.61 26.61 18.14
C ARG A 5 9.67 26.47 16.95
N ARG A 6 10.19 26.18 15.76
CA ARG A 6 9.37 25.87 14.58
C ARG A 6 9.47 24.37 14.28
N GLY A 7 8.84 23.56 15.13
CA GLY A 7 8.39 22.24 14.72
C GLY A 7 7.22 22.45 13.76
N GLY A 8 7.54 22.70 12.48
CA GLY A 8 6.57 23.01 11.45
C GLY A 8 5.61 21.85 11.26
N HIS A 9 4.35 22.18 10.98
CA HIS A 9 3.32 21.27 10.51
C HIS A 9 3.65 20.76 9.10
N GLU A 10 4.85 20.21 8.91
CA GLU A 10 5.22 19.59 7.64
C GLU A 10 4.37 18.33 7.51
N ARG A 11 3.51 18.35 6.49
CA ARG A 11 2.72 17.19 6.09
C ARG A 11 3.59 16.28 5.25
N PHE A 12 3.44 14.99 5.47
CA PHE A 12 4.10 13.96 4.70
C PHE A 12 3.12 12.82 4.48
N TRP A 13 3.49 11.93 3.57
CA TRP A 13 2.65 10.84 3.12
C TRP A 13 3.27 9.53 3.59
N VAL A 14 2.45 8.68 4.21
CA VAL A 14 2.88 7.37 4.70
C VAL A 14 2.29 6.32 3.79
N CYS A 15 3.13 5.45 3.25
CA CYS A 15 2.70 4.27 2.51
C CYS A 15 3.11 3.01 3.26
N HIS A 16 2.22 2.03 3.43
CA HIS A 16 2.55 0.74 4.03
C HIS A 16 2.03 -0.42 3.19
N ASP A 17 2.27 -1.65 3.62
CA ASP A 17 1.83 -2.82 2.86
C ASP A 17 0.31 -2.97 2.88
N PRO A 18 -0.30 -3.35 1.73
CA PRO A 18 -1.74 -3.57 1.62
C PRO A 18 -2.15 -4.94 2.20
N GLY A 19 -3.37 -4.97 2.73
CA GLY A 19 -4.12 -6.20 2.90
C GLY A 19 -4.80 -6.66 1.59
N PRO A 20 -5.44 -7.85 1.59
CA PRO A 20 -6.05 -8.44 0.40
C PRO A 20 -7.11 -7.56 -0.30
N ASN A 21 -7.81 -6.74 0.48
CA ASN A 21 -8.90 -5.88 0.02
C ASN A 21 -8.59 -4.39 0.15
N SER A 22 -7.31 -4.03 0.38
CA SER A 22 -6.94 -2.64 0.60
C SER A 22 -7.22 -1.78 -0.64
N VAL A 23 -7.77 -0.60 -0.39
CA VAL A 23 -7.86 0.51 -1.36
C VAL A 23 -6.70 1.48 -1.14
N ILE A 24 -6.55 2.47 -2.03
CA ILE A 24 -5.41 3.39 -1.99
C ILE A 24 -5.33 4.16 -0.67
N GLU A 25 -6.48 4.56 -0.10
CA GLU A 25 -6.59 5.28 1.16
C GLU A 25 -6.21 4.42 2.37
N ASP A 26 -6.32 3.09 2.26
CA ASP A 26 -5.87 2.16 3.30
C ASP A 26 -4.36 2.01 3.31
N VAL A 27 -3.69 2.35 2.20
CA VAL A 27 -2.27 2.07 1.95
C VAL A 27 -1.45 3.35 2.02
N CYS A 28 -2.04 4.47 1.60
CA CYS A 28 -1.39 5.76 1.45
C CYS A 28 -2.24 6.87 2.07
N PHE A 29 -1.70 7.54 3.09
CA PHE A 29 -2.40 8.64 3.74
C PHE A 29 -1.45 9.79 4.09
N GLU A 30 -2.00 11.00 4.07
CA GLU A 30 -1.31 12.20 4.53
C GLU A 30 -1.39 12.30 6.06
N THR A 31 -0.28 12.67 6.70
CA THR A 31 -0.21 12.88 8.15
C THR A 31 0.87 13.92 8.51
N ASP A 32 0.98 14.23 9.80
CA ASP A 32 2.04 15.04 10.37
C ASP A 32 2.78 14.29 11.48
N LEU A 33 3.91 14.83 11.96
CA LEU A 33 4.75 14.16 12.96
C LEU A 33 3.99 13.91 14.27
N ARG A 34 3.08 14.81 14.65
CA ARG A 34 2.31 14.70 15.89
C ARG A 34 1.32 13.53 15.80
N THR A 35 0.63 13.43 14.67
CA THR A 35 -0.38 12.41 14.39
C THR A 35 0.26 11.04 14.21
N LEU A 36 1.36 10.95 13.45
CA LEU A 36 2.13 9.72 13.32
C LEU A 36 2.66 9.23 14.67
N ALA A 37 3.22 10.11 15.49
CA ALA A 37 3.70 9.75 16.83
C ALA A 37 2.56 9.26 17.74
N ALA A 38 1.35 9.80 17.59
CA ALA A 38 0.17 9.33 18.31
C ALA A 38 -0.26 7.93 17.84
N GLN A 39 -0.23 7.65 16.53
CA GLN A 39 -0.51 6.32 15.97
C GLN A 39 0.51 5.29 16.47
N VAL A 40 1.81 5.62 16.47
CA VAL A 40 2.88 4.76 17.04
C VAL A 40 2.63 4.43 18.51
N ARG A 41 2.28 5.42 19.32
CA ARG A 41 1.96 5.19 20.74
C ARG A 41 0.64 4.45 20.98
N GLY A 42 -0.30 4.54 20.03
CA GLY A 42 -1.62 3.92 20.08
C GLY A 42 -1.67 2.47 19.61
N GLY A 43 -0.53 1.85 19.28
CA GLY A 43 -0.47 0.46 18.84
C GLY A 43 -0.30 0.26 17.33
N PHE A 44 0.19 1.28 16.60
CA PHE A 44 0.83 1.00 15.32
C PHE A 44 1.99 0.05 15.57
N ASP A 45 1.80 -1.20 15.17
CA ASP A 45 2.78 -2.26 15.32
C ASP A 45 3.64 -2.30 14.06
N PRO A 46 4.86 -1.70 14.07
CA PRO A 46 5.78 -1.79 12.96
C PRO A 46 6.32 -3.21 12.76
N GLU A 47 6.05 -4.16 13.66
CA GLU A 47 6.37 -5.58 13.50
C GLU A 47 5.16 -6.41 13.00
N GLY A 48 3.98 -5.77 12.84
CA GLY A 48 2.72 -6.39 12.41
C GLY A 48 2.31 -6.05 10.97
N ARG A 49 1.07 -5.56 10.76
CA ARG A 49 0.51 -5.29 9.42
C ARG A 49 1.18 -4.12 8.66
N HIS A 50 2.12 -3.43 9.27
CA HIS A 50 2.76 -2.22 8.73
C HIS A 50 4.29 -2.32 8.68
N THR A 51 4.83 -3.53 8.56
CA THR A 51 6.27 -3.88 8.59
C THR A 51 7.16 -3.24 7.54
N ASN A 52 6.63 -2.39 6.67
CA ASN A 52 7.39 -1.75 5.59
C ASN A 52 6.85 -0.36 5.23
N ALA A 53 6.58 0.46 6.26
CA ALA A 53 6.10 1.82 6.07
C ALA A 53 7.20 2.73 5.52
N LEU A 54 6.92 3.41 4.40
CA LEU A 54 7.77 4.45 3.81
C LEU A 54 7.13 5.82 3.97
N ILE A 55 7.96 6.83 4.17
CA ILE A 55 7.54 8.22 4.31
C ILE A 55 8.01 9.01 3.10
N TYR A 56 7.08 9.76 2.51
CA TYR A 56 7.30 10.58 1.33
C TYR A 56 6.97 12.04 1.61
N THR A 57 7.75 12.94 1.02
CA THR A 57 7.44 14.38 1.00
C THR A 57 6.69 14.79 -0.27
N ASP A 58 6.67 13.94 -1.30
CA ASP A 58 5.96 14.16 -2.56
C ASP A 58 4.70 13.27 -2.63
N PRO A 59 3.49 13.85 -2.75
CA PRO A 59 2.24 13.09 -2.86
C PRO A 59 2.18 12.20 -4.11
N VAL A 60 2.80 12.61 -5.22
CA VAL A 60 2.77 11.84 -6.48
C VAL A 60 3.58 10.56 -6.34
N ALA A 61 4.79 10.65 -5.80
CA ALA A 61 5.64 9.51 -5.51
C ALA A 61 4.98 8.54 -4.51
N ALA A 62 4.37 9.06 -3.45
CA ALA A 62 3.66 8.26 -2.46
C ALA A 62 2.51 7.45 -3.08
N ARG A 63 1.68 8.12 -3.89
CA ARG A 63 0.55 7.47 -4.56
C ARG A 63 1.01 6.38 -5.53
N ALA A 64 2.08 6.64 -6.30
CA ALA A 64 2.63 5.65 -7.23
C ALA A 64 3.17 4.40 -6.51
N ASP A 65 3.86 4.58 -5.36
CA ASP A 65 4.33 3.45 -4.54
C ASP A 65 3.15 2.62 -4.01
N ALA A 66 2.12 3.28 -3.51
CA ALA A 66 0.95 2.61 -2.97
C ALA A 66 0.15 1.84 -4.04
N GLU A 67 -0.01 2.41 -5.24
CA GLU A 67 -0.59 1.71 -6.39
C GLU A 67 0.24 0.46 -6.76
N ALA A 68 1.58 0.60 -6.79
CA ALA A 68 2.48 -0.52 -7.07
C ALA A 68 2.39 -1.63 -6.01
N ARG A 69 2.30 -1.30 -4.73
CA ARG A 69 2.13 -2.28 -3.64
C ARG A 69 0.80 -3.03 -3.75
N ILE A 70 -0.30 -2.32 -4.02
CA ILE A 70 -1.63 -2.92 -4.21
C ILE A 70 -1.58 -3.90 -5.39
N PHE A 71 -1.02 -3.46 -6.52
CA PHE A 71 -0.85 -4.31 -7.68
C PHE A 71 -0.02 -5.56 -7.37
N ALA A 72 1.14 -5.40 -6.74
CA ALA A 72 2.03 -6.51 -6.39
C ALA A 72 1.32 -7.52 -5.48
N ARG A 73 0.54 -7.04 -4.51
CA ARG A 73 -0.24 -7.92 -3.64
C ARG A 73 -1.30 -8.70 -4.40
N ARG A 74 -2.07 -8.03 -5.26
CA ARG A 74 -3.09 -8.68 -6.10
C ARG A 74 -2.48 -9.70 -7.05
N ALA A 75 -1.34 -9.39 -7.64
CA ALA A 75 -0.60 -10.30 -8.52
C ALA A 75 -0.13 -11.55 -7.77
N TYR A 76 0.40 -11.37 -6.56
CA TYR A 76 0.78 -12.48 -5.69
C TYR A 76 -0.41 -13.36 -5.31
N ASP A 77 -1.52 -12.77 -4.88
CA ASP A 77 -2.73 -13.52 -4.52
C ASP A 77 -3.34 -14.26 -5.74
N ALA A 78 -3.33 -13.64 -6.92
CA ALA A 78 -3.73 -14.29 -8.17
C ALA A 78 -2.80 -15.46 -8.54
N ALA A 79 -1.49 -15.29 -8.41
CA ALA A 79 -0.51 -16.35 -8.68
C ALA A 79 -0.69 -17.56 -7.74
N LEU A 80 -0.96 -17.32 -6.46
CA LEU A 80 -1.26 -18.38 -5.50
C LEU A 80 -2.54 -19.14 -5.86
N ARG A 81 -3.60 -18.44 -6.31
CA ARG A 81 -4.84 -19.09 -6.79
C ARG A 81 -4.59 -19.91 -8.04
N ALA A 82 -3.92 -19.34 -9.04
CA ALA A 82 -3.57 -20.01 -10.28
C ALA A 82 -2.79 -21.31 -10.03
N ALA A 83 -1.82 -21.28 -9.11
CA ALA A 83 -1.04 -22.45 -8.73
C ALA A 83 -1.88 -23.56 -8.04
N ARG A 84 -2.95 -23.19 -7.32
CA ARG A 84 -3.85 -24.14 -6.66
C ARG A 84 -4.91 -24.71 -7.59
N GLU A 85 -5.41 -23.89 -8.50
CA GLU A 85 -6.60 -24.18 -9.30
C GLU A 85 -6.25 -24.61 -10.74
N GLY A 86 -4.97 -24.62 -11.12
CA GLY A 86 -4.54 -24.99 -12.47
C GLY A 86 -4.87 -23.92 -13.52
N GLY A 87 -4.58 -22.66 -13.21
CA GLY A 87 -4.79 -21.51 -14.10
C GLY A 87 -3.51 -20.77 -14.44
N VAL A 88 -3.64 -19.70 -15.23
CA VAL A 88 -2.58 -18.72 -15.51
C VAL A 88 -3.02 -17.33 -15.07
N VAL A 89 -2.07 -16.50 -14.62
CA VAL A 89 -2.35 -15.11 -14.30
C VAL A 89 -2.27 -14.27 -15.57
N LYS A 90 -3.32 -13.51 -15.86
CA LYS A 90 -3.36 -12.48 -16.91
C LYS A 90 -3.72 -11.13 -16.27
N LEU A 91 -3.54 -10.05 -17.03
CA LEU A 91 -4.09 -8.74 -16.68
C LEU A 91 -5.39 -8.54 -17.44
N ASP A 92 -6.42 -8.03 -16.76
CA ASP A 92 -7.63 -7.54 -17.43
C ASP A 92 -7.39 -6.17 -18.09
N ASP A 93 -8.41 -5.63 -18.76
CA ASP A 93 -8.35 -4.32 -19.44
C ASP A 93 -8.07 -3.15 -18.49
N GLY A 94 -8.33 -3.33 -17.19
CA GLY A 94 -8.01 -2.38 -16.13
C GLY A 94 -6.61 -2.58 -15.54
N GLY A 95 -5.81 -3.51 -16.06
CA GLY A 95 -4.49 -3.86 -15.53
C GLY A 95 -4.54 -4.63 -14.21
N CYS A 96 -5.70 -5.18 -13.81
CA CYS A 96 -5.83 -5.98 -12.60
C CYS A 96 -5.45 -7.46 -12.86
N PRO A 97 -4.63 -8.07 -11.99
CA PRO A 97 -4.29 -9.50 -12.10
C PRO A 97 -5.49 -10.41 -11.87
N VAL A 98 -5.81 -11.25 -12.85
CA VAL A 98 -6.92 -12.23 -12.83
C VAL A 98 -6.42 -13.63 -13.17
N VAL A 99 -7.06 -14.66 -12.62
CA VAL A 99 -6.77 -16.06 -12.94
C VAL A 99 -7.66 -16.50 -14.09
N VAL A 100 -7.07 -17.13 -15.10
CA VAL A 100 -7.77 -17.67 -16.27
C VAL A 100 -7.45 -19.15 -16.42
N HIS A 101 -8.48 -19.97 -16.67
CA HIS A 101 -8.31 -21.40 -16.90
C HIS A 101 -8.25 -21.68 -18.41
N PRO A 102 -7.28 -22.47 -18.89
CA PRO A 102 -7.26 -22.90 -20.29
C PRO A 102 -8.47 -23.81 -20.56
N GLY A 103 -9.36 -23.41 -21.47
CA GLY A 103 -10.54 -24.18 -21.88
C GLY A 103 -11.90 -23.64 -21.42
N SER A 104 -11.95 -22.48 -20.76
CA SER A 104 -13.21 -21.82 -20.35
C SER A 104 -13.66 -20.68 -21.30
N GLU A 105 -13.09 -20.60 -22.50
CA GLU A 105 -13.63 -19.79 -23.61
C GLU A 105 -14.48 -20.72 -24.50
N GLU A 106 -15.77 -20.86 -24.18
CA GLU A 106 -16.84 -21.29 -25.11
C GLU A 106 -17.74 -20.10 -25.41
#